data_AF-K2N417-F1
#
_entry.id   AF-K2N417-F1
#
_cell.length_a   1.000
_cell.length_b   1.000
_cell.length_c   1.000
_cell.angle_alpha   90.00
_cell.angle_beta   90.00
_cell.angle_gamma   90.00
#
_symmetry.space_group_name_H-M   'P 1'
#
loop_
_entity.id
_entity.type
_entity.pdbx_description
1 polymer ?
#
loop_
_entity_poly.entity_id
_entity_poly.type
_entity_poly.pdbx_seq_one_letter_code
_entity_poly.pdbx_strand_id
1 'polypeptide(L)'
;SFFFFFAFLKKLRREEKEYVWRVRDAPTMVSFLFLTCLCLMVQLFFSLDFAAATRLNSFTVVVLEDQAAEMLRKAPDGAFLQTPSYLVQLSSHWTVVERNVFGSDSPDEEEKGGQMLHCRLPRPQTQEMVASLEKRYMKFHQGRVRAAIWKWLLDLTHRDGCVFGDGEGTLTGVSEWYLFCPHGLIRKVNRTAVTAFYNVPPSELPRAVKKLVKRYRVSGEKMGRGRTLDKWTSVIGEFNKRITQPYWDVHRRAWGLTYPTDRVCATGRVNASSEGETKIKDDAQVKAGIETWETVVHLYCRRRRGSSPLQEWTVTEVRQSCLYEIVLLSPVVCEWEQRMERLGVNPIPCIVV
;
A
#
# COMPACT_ATOMS: atom_id res chain seq x y z
N SER A 1 -20.05 29.64 5.49
CA SER A 1 -19.60 28.66 6.52
C SER A 1 -19.44 29.25 7.93
N PHE A 2 -19.12 30.54 8.10
CA PHE A 2 -18.98 31.17 9.43
C PHE A 2 -20.28 31.34 10.23
N PHE A 3 -21.41 31.60 9.57
CA PHE A 3 -22.70 31.82 10.25
C PHE A 3 -23.31 30.56 10.88
N PHE A 4 -23.05 29.37 10.31
CA PHE A 4 -23.51 28.10 10.89
C PHE A 4 -22.77 27.76 12.19
N PHE A 5 -21.52 28.17 12.32
CA PHE A 5 -20.69 27.89 13.49
C PHE A 5 -21.14 28.70 14.73
N PHE A 6 -21.51 29.98 14.53
CA PHE A 6 -22.05 30.81 15.61
C PHE A 6 -23.45 30.37 16.06
N ALA A 7 -24.30 29.92 15.14
CA ALA A 7 -25.60 29.36 15.49
C ALA A 7 -25.48 28.06 16.30
N PHE A 8 -24.50 27.22 15.97
CA PHE A 8 -24.20 25.98 16.71
C PHE A 8 -23.63 26.27 18.11
N LEU A 9 -22.72 27.24 18.24
CA LEU A 9 -22.20 27.68 19.55
C LEU A 9 -23.27 28.31 20.44
N LYS A 10 -24.20 29.08 19.86
CA LYS A 10 -25.31 29.69 20.61
C LYS A 10 -26.35 28.65 21.07
N LYS A 11 -26.49 27.54 20.32
CA LYS A 11 -27.34 26.40 20.69
C LYS A 11 -26.68 25.55 21.80
N LEU A 12 -25.38 25.29 21.70
CA LEU A 12 -24.62 24.60 22.76
C LEU A 12 -24.59 25.37 24.08
N ARG A 13 -24.50 26.71 24.05
CA ARG A 13 -24.55 27.54 25.27
C ARG A 13 -25.92 27.56 25.96
N ARG A 14 -26.99 27.16 25.26
CA ARG A 14 -28.35 27.14 25.80
C ARG A 14 -28.77 25.76 26.31
N GLU A 15 -27.97 24.73 26.00
CA GLU A 15 -28.16 23.34 26.43
C GLU A 15 -27.17 22.91 27.53
N GLU A 16 -26.50 23.86 28.22
CA GLU A 16 -25.86 23.63 29.52
C GLU A 16 -26.93 23.41 30.61
N LYS A 17 -27.69 22.33 30.49
CA LYS A 17 -28.32 21.66 31.63
C LYS A 17 -27.59 20.35 31.84
N GLU A 18 -26.77 20.36 32.89
CA GLU A 18 -26.29 19.22 33.68
C GLU A 18 -26.43 17.84 33.05
N TYR A 19 -25.36 17.39 32.37
CA TYR A 19 -25.08 15.96 32.25
C TYR A 19 -23.86 15.63 33.09
N VAL A 20 -24.09 15.42 34.38
CA VAL A 20 -23.13 14.83 35.32
C VAL A 20 -23.09 13.33 35.07
N TRP A 21 -22.10 12.84 34.32
CA TRP A 21 -21.81 11.41 34.24
C TRP A 21 -21.05 10.99 35.51
N ARG A 22 -21.69 10.20 36.38
CA ARG A 22 -21.00 9.50 37.48
C ARG A 22 -20.32 8.24 36.94
N VAL A 23 -18.99 8.27 36.89
CA VAL A 23 -18.17 7.06 36.88
C VAL A 23 -17.23 7.16 38.08
N ARG A 24 -17.50 6.35 39.13
CA ARG A 24 -16.67 6.12 40.33
C ARG A 24 -15.92 7.35 40.87
N ASP A 25 -16.55 8.06 41.80
CA ASP A 25 -15.99 8.90 42.87
C ASP A 25 -14.85 9.89 42.56
N ALA A 26 -14.79 10.44 41.35
CA ALA A 26 -14.09 11.71 41.10
C ALA A 26 -14.76 12.50 39.96
N PRO A 27 -15.13 13.78 40.17
CA PRO A 27 -15.66 14.62 39.10
C PRO A 27 -14.51 15.00 38.15
N THR A 28 -14.38 14.31 37.02
CA THR A 28 -13.51 14.74 35.94
C THR A 28 -14.28 15.68 35.02
N MET A 29 -14.05 16.99 35.17
CA MET A 29 -14.46 17.97 34.16
C MET A 29 -13.61 17.73 32.90
N VAL A 30 -14.15 16.99 31.93
CA VAL A 30 -13.59 16.95 30.57
C VAL A 30 -13.91 18.30 29.93
N SER A 31 -12.98 19.23 30.07
CA SER A 31 -13.11 20.57 29.53
C SER A 31 -13.17 20.51 28.00
N PHE A 32 -14.36 20.77 27.43
CA PHE A 32 -14.60 20.82 25.99
C PHE A 32 -13.67 21.80 25.26
N LEU A 33 -13.09 22.77 25.99
CA LEU A 33 -12.04 23.68 25.50
C LEU A 33 -10.80 22.94 24.98
N PHE A 34 -10.38 21.87 25.65
CA PHE A 34 -9.24 21.06 25.20
C PHE A 34 -9.56 20.32 23.91
N LEU A 35 -10.78 19.79 23.77
CA LEU A 35 -11.19 19.10 22.54
C LEU A 35 -11.30 20.07 21.36
N THR A 36 -11.85 21.27 21.58
CA THR A 36 -11.91 22.31 20.55
C THR A 36 -10.54 22.85 20.18
N CYS A 37 -9.63 22.99 21.15
CA CYS A 37 -8.26 23.43 20.90
C CYS A 37 -7.47 22.36 20.14
N LEU A 38 -7.66 21.08 20.47
CA LEU A 38 -7.08 19.97 19.72
C LEU A 38 -7.63 19.90 18.28
N CYS A 39 -8.94 20.09 18.09
CA CYS A 39 -9.55 20.14 16.76
C CYS A 39 -9.07 21.35 15.94
N LEU A 40 -8.91 22.53 16.55
CA LEU A 40 -8.35 23.72 15.89
C LEU A 40 -6.88 23.52 15.53
N MET A 41 -6.08 22.91 16.41
CA MET A 41 -4.69 22.56 16.12
C MET A 41 -4.59 21.53 15.00
N VAL A 42 -5.48 20.52 14.98
CA VAL A 42 -5.59 19.57 13.87
C VAL A 42 -6.00 20.29 12.58
N GLN A 43 -6.98 21.19 12.60
CA GLN A 43 -7.35 21.96 11.41
C GLN A 43 -6.24 22.91 10.91
N LEU A 44 -5.44 23.50 11.82
CA LEU A 44 -4.27 24.30 11.48
C LEU A 44 -3.10 23.46 10.94
N PHE A 45 -2.93 22.21 11.40
CA PHE A 45 -1.93 21.29 10.85
C PHE A 45 -2.35 20.60 9.55
N PHE A 46 -3.66 20.50 9.26
CA PHE A 46 -4.21 19.84 8.07
C PHE A 46 -4.70 20.78 6.98
N SER A 47 -4.68 22.10 7.19
CA SER A 47 -4.86 23.09 6.13
C SER A 47 -3.52 23.32 5.42
N LEU A 48 -3.02 22.25 4.77
CA LEU A 48 -2.04 22.40 3.71
C LEU A 48 -2.85 22.70 2.45
N ASP A 49 -2.95 23.98 2.09
CA ASP A 49 -3.36 24.37 0.76
C ASP A 49 -2.50 23.60 -0.24
N PHE A 50 -3.16 22.76 -1.02
CA PHE A 50 -2.51 21.99 -2.06
C PHE A 50 -2.14 22.97 -3.16
N ALA A 51 -0.88 23.39 -3.20
CA ALA A 51 -0.29 23.92 -4.42
C ALA A 51 -0.43 22.82 -5.50
N ALA A 52 -1.44 22.98 -6.36
CA ALA A 52 -1.80 21.99 -7.35
C ALA A 52 -0.74 21.99 -8.45
N ALA A 53 0.08 20.94 -8.49
CA ALA A 53 1.03 20.75 -9.56
C ALA A 53 0.29 20.53 -10.88
N THR A 54 0.49 21.40 -11.86
CA THR A 54 -0.09 21.32 -13.20
C THR A 54 0.97 20.79 -14.17
N ARG A 55 0.62 19.83 -15.02
CA ARG A 55 1.53 19.30 -16.05
C ARG A 55 1.54 20.24 -17.25
N LEU A 56 2.73 20.61 -17.72
CA LEU A 56 2.92 21.32 -18.98
C LEU A 56 3.76 20.42 -19.90
N ASN A 57 3.14 19.85 -20.93
CA ASN A 57 3.74 18.87 -21.84
C ASN A 57 4.38 17.68 -21.08
N SER A 58 5.67 17.78 -20.72
CA SER A 58 6.49 16.81 -19.97
C SER A 58 7.03 17.32 -18.63
N PHE A 59 6.86 18.62 -18.31
CA PHE A 59 7.34 19.25 -17.08
C PHE A 59 6.21 19.39 -16.06
N THR A 60 6.55 19.30 -14.78
CA THR A 60 5.62 19.53 -13.68
C THR A 60 5.86 20.92 -13.12
N VAL A 61 4.84 21.77 -13.07
CA VAL A 61 4.94 23.14 -12.56
C VAL A 61 4.13 23.28 -11.29
N VAL A 62 4.66 24.02 -10.32
CA VAL A 62 3.98 24.31 -9.06
C VAL A 62 3.93 25.82 -8.89
N VAL A 63 2.71 26.36 -8.89
CA VAL A 63 2.48 27.78 -8.57
C VAL A 63 2.51 27.94 -7.06
N LEU A 64 3.33 28.86 -6.59
CA LEU A 64 3.53 29.19 -5.18
C LEU A 64 2.87 30.52 -4.86
N GLU A 65 2.23 30.58 -3.71
CA GLU A 65 1.55 31.76 -3.20
C GLU A 65 2.18 32.18 -1.86
N ASP A 66 1.88 33.41 -1.44
CA ASP A 66 2.22 33.99 -0.14
C ASP A 66 3.69 33.80 0.28
N GLN A 67 3.92 33.18 1.44
CA GLN A 67 5.23 33.01 2.05
C GLN A 67 6.16 32.14 1.18
N ALA A 68 5.61 31.16 0.45
CA ALA A 68 6.39 30.28 -0.42
C ALA A 68 6.91 31.03 -1.66
N ALA A 69 6.09 31.94 -2.21
CA ALA A 69 6.51 32.84 -3.28
C ALA A 69 7.66 33.75 -2.83
N GLU A 70 7.57 34.31 -1.62
CA GLU A 70 8.61 35.17 -1.08
C GLU A 70 9.91 34.42 -0.75
N MET A 71 9.81 33.19 -0.25
CA MET A 71 10.96 32.30 -0.07
C MET A 71 11.64 32.01 -1.42
N LEU A 72 10.87 31.76 -2.49
CA LEU A 72 11.43 31.53 -3.83
C LEU A 72 12.21 32.75 -4.34
N ARG A 73 11.68 33.97 -4.14
CA ARG A 73 12.32 35.22 -4.58
C ARG A 73 13.66 35.46 -3.88
N LYS A 74 13.72 35.21 -2.57
CA LYS A 74 14.91 35.49 -1.74
C LYS A 74 15.93 34.37 -1.70
N ALA A 75 15.57 33.15 -2.12
CA ALA A 75 16.45 32.00 -2.00
C ALA A 75 17.73 32.17 -2.85
N PRO A 76 18.93 31.91 -2.29
CA PRO A 76 20.16 31.93 -3.07
C PRO A 76 20.20 30.78 -4.08
N ASP A 77 21.13 30.85 -5.04
CA ASP A 77 21.40 29.73 -5.94
C ASP A 77 21.84 28.48 -5.15
N GLY A 78 21.34 27.32 -5.56
CA GLY A 78 21.57 26.04 -4.89
C GLY A 78 20.74 25.80 -3.62
N ALA A 79 19.91 26.76 -3.19
CA ALA A 79 19.02 26.60 -2.05
C ALA A 79 17.97 25.52 -2.29
N PHE A 80 17.58 24.82 -1.22
CA PHE A 80 16.50 23.86 -1.26
C PHE A 80 15.17 24.54 -0.91
N LEU A 81 14.18 24.34 -1.77
CA LEU A 81 12.80 24.73 -1.53
C LEU A 81 11.96 23.49 -1.26
N GLN A 82 11.38 23.42 -0.05
CA GLN A 82 10.43 22.38 0.32
C GLN A 82 9.02 22.88 0.03
N THR A 83 8.31 22.17 -0.84
CA THR A 83 6.86 22.30 -1.01
C THR A 83 6.17 21.14 -0.27
N PRO A 84 4.83 21.16 -0.07
CA PRO A 84 4.14 20.07 0.63
C PRO A 84 4.38 18.68 0.02
N SER A 85 4.72 18.62 -1.27
CA SER A 85 4.86 17.37 -2.03
C SER A 85 6.24 17.14 -2.65
N TYR A 86 7.12 18.13 -2.71
CA TYR A 86 8.39 18.06 -3.46
C TYR A 86 9.52 18.80 -2.74
N LEU A 87 10.75 18.33 -2.92
CA LEU A 87 11.97 19.00 -2.50
C LEU A 87 12.78 19.36 -3.75
N VAL A 88 13.00 20.65 -3.96
CA VAL A 88 13.61 21.18 -5.19
C VAL A 88 14.87 21.94 -4.87
N GLN A 89 15.95 21.68 -5.61
CA GLN A 89 17.15 22.51 -5.54
C GLN A 89 17.07 23.60 -6.59
N LEU A 90 17.11 24.86 -6.19
CA LEU A 90 16.92 26.00 -7.08
C LEU A 90 18.20 26.33 -7.85
N SER A 91 18.06 26.70 -9.12
CA SER A 91 19.15 27.32 -9.89
C SER A 91 19.06 28.85 -9.82
N SER A 92 20.03 29.57 -10.36
CA SER A 92 19.95 31.03 -10.55
C SER A 92 19.04 31.46 -11.71
N HIS A 93 18.56 30.52 -12.54
CA HIS A 93 17.87 30.84 -13.79
C HIS A 93 16.38 31.04 -13.57
N TRP A 94 15.89 32.17 -14.06
CA TRP A 94 14.47 32.51 -14.12
C TRP A 94 13.97 32.50 -15.56
N THR A 95 12.72 32.12 -15.73
CA THR A 95 12.01 32.13 -17.00
C THR A 95 10.58 32.60 -16.78
N VAL A 96 9.93 33.13 -17.80
CA VAL A 96 8.54 33.57 -17.74
C VAL A 96 7.72 32.67 -18.65
N VAL A 97 6.62 32.15 -18.13
CA VAL A 97 5.73 31.21 -18.83
C VAL A 97 4.30 31.72 -18.73
N GLU A 98 3.57 31.70 -19.82
CA GLU A 98 2.17 32.13 -19.85
C GLU A 98 1.24 30.99 -19.41
N ARG A 99 0.32 31.26 -18.47
CA ARG A 99 -0.58 30.27 -17.84
C ARG A 99 -1.51 29.56 -18.84
N ASN A 100 -1.79 30.17 -19.98
CA ASN A 100 -2.69 29.61 -21.00
C ASN A 100 -2.04 28.42 -21.74
N VAL A 101 -0.71 28.26 -21.63
CA VAL A 101 0.04 27.12 -22.16
C VAL A 101 -0.13 25.86 -21.28
N PHE A 102 -0.74 25.97 -20.10
CA PHE A 102 -0.87 24.89 -19.11
C PHE A 102 -2.11 24.00 -19.31
N GLY A 103 -2.87 24.22 -20.38
CA GLY A 103 -4.00 23.38 -20.79
C GLY A 103 -5.28 23.65 -19.99
N SER A 104 -6.16 24.48 -20.55
CA SER A 104 -7.58 24.50 -20.18
C SER A 104 -8.42 24.26 -21.43
N ASP A 105 -9.23 23.21 -21.44
CA ASP A 105 -10.27 22.94 -22.46
C ASP A 105 -11.46 23.93 -22.37
N SER A 106 -11.26 25.14 -21.82
CA SER A 106 -12.29 26.17 -21.75
C SER A 106 -11.98 27.30 -22.74
N PRO A 107 -12.77 27.44 -23.83
CA PRO A 107 -12.54 28.43 -24.88
C PRO A 107 -12.81 29.89 -24.44
N ASP A 108 -13.29 30.12 -23.22
CA ASP A 108 -13.68 31.45 -22.74
C ASP A 108 -12.52 32.27 -22.13
N GLU A 109 -11.31 31.70 -21.98
CA GLU A 109 -10.14 32.43 -21.43
C GLU A 109 -9.18 33.01 -22.50
N GLU A 110 -9.41 32.78 -23.80
CA GLU A 110 -8.53 33.30 -24.86
C GLU A 110 -8.62 34.83 -25.06
N GLU A 111 -9.70 35.49 -24.62
CA GLU A 111 -9.88 36.95 -24.78
C GLU A 111 -9.24 37.81 -23.67
N LYS A 112 -8.76 37.20 -22.59
CA LYS A 112 -7.97 37.89 -21.55
C LYS A 112 -6.56 37.30 -21.58
N GLY A 113 -5.59 38.08 -22.05
CA GLY A 113 -4.18 37.65 -22.16
C GLY A 113 -3.74 36.86 -20.92
N GLY A 114 -2.99 35.79 -21.15
CA GLY A 114 -2.74 34.79 -20.13
C GLY A 114 -1.96 35.31 -18.94
N GLN A 115 -2.24 34.75 -17.76
CA GLN A 115 -1.53 35.12 -16.55
C GLN A 115 -0.05 34.73 -16.68
N MET A 116 0.86 35.70 -16.58
CA MET A 116 2.29 35.45 -16.65
C MET A 116 2.80 34.87 -15.33
N LEU A 117 3.54 33.76 -15.44
CA LEU A 117 4.16 33.08 -14.32
C LEU A 117 5.68 33.27 -14.39
N HIS A 118 6.26 33.80 -13.31
CA HIS A 118 7.71 33.88 -13.16
C HIS A 118 8.21 32.61 -12.49
N CYS A 119 8.90 31.79 -13.26
CA CYS A 119 9.33 30.45 -12.90
C CYS A 119 10.84 30.41 -12.66
N ARG A 120 11.26 29.68 -11.63
CA ARG A 120 12.68 29.46 -11.35
C ARG A 120 13.05 28.02 -11.68
N LEU A 121 13.99 27.84 -12.59
CA LEU A 121 14.35 26.50 -13.04
C LEU A 121 15.05 25.72 -11.92
N PRO A 122 14.62 24.47 -11.65
CA PRO A 122 15.29 23.62 -10.69
C PRO A 122 16.58 23.06 -11.28
N ARG A 123 17.57 22.80 -10.44
CA ARG A 123 18.76 22.04 -10.84
C ARG A 123 18.35 20.57 -11.09
N PRO A 124 18.89 19.90 -12.12
CA PRO A 124 18.64 18.48 -12.34
C PRO A 124 18.99 17.66 -11.10
N GLN A 125 18.11 16.76 -10.70
CA GLN A 125 18.40 15.79 -9.65
C GLN A 125 19.22 14.65 -10.25
N THR A 126 20.32 14.27 -9.60
CA THR A 126 21.06 13.06 -9.99
C THR A 126 20.39 11.82 -9.44
N GLN A 127 20.70 10.66 -10.01
CA GLN A 127 20.18 9.37 -9.54
C GLN A 127 20.61 9.09 -8.09
N GLU A 128 21.82 9.50 -7.70
CA GLU A 128 22.33 9.36 -6.33
C GLU A 128 21.55 10.23 -5.34
N MET A 129 21.15 11.44 -5.75
CA MET A 129 20.32 12.33 -4.92
C MET A 129 18.95 11.70 -4.67
N VAL A 130 18.29 11.22 -5.73
CA VAL A 130 16.98 10.56 -5.61
C VAL A 130 17.08 9.31 -4.73
N ALA A 131 18.07 8.45 -4.96
CA ALA A 131 18.29 7.25 -4.15
C ALA A 131 18.56 7.59 -2.66
N SER A 132 19.29 8.67 -2.38
CA SER A 132 19.52 9.15 -1.01
C SER A 132 18.23 9.64 -0.33
N LEU A 133 17.37 10.36 -1.07
CA LEU A 133 16.06 10.79 -0.59
C LEU A 133 15.14 9.61 -0.32
N GLU A 134 15.06 8.66 -1.25
CA GLU A 134 14.30 7.41 -1.09
C GLU A 134 14.76 6.63 0.15
N LYS A 135 16.08 6.44 0.31
CA LYS A 135 16.67 5.76 1.47
C LYS A 135 16.32 6.46 2.78
N ARG A 136 16.38 7.79 2.82
CA ARG A 136 16.04 8.58 4.01
C ARG A 136 14.55 8.48 4.34
N TYR A 137 13.70 8.61 3.33
CA TYR A 137 12.25 8.49 3.46
C TYR A 137 11.85 7.11 3.98
N MET A 138 12.45 6.05 3.42
CA MET A 138 12.26 4.67 3.90
C MET A 138 12.72 4.48 5.33
N LYS A 139 13.93 4.96 5.70
CA LYS A 139 14.42 4.87 7.08
C LYS A 139 13.46 5.52 8.09
N PHE A 140 12.85 6.64 7.72
CA PHE A 140 11.95 7.37 8.62
C PHE A 140 10.55 6.74 8.74
N HIS A 141 10.00 6.20 7.64
CA HIS A 141 8.62 5.72 7.60
C HIS A 141 8.44 4.21 7.74
N GLN A 142 9.50 3.42 7.61
CA GLN A 142 9.43 1.95 7.56
C GLN A 142 8.65 1.33 8.72
N GLY A 143 8.86 1.78 9.96
CA GLY A 143 8.14 1.26 11.13
C GLY A 143 6.62 1.47 11.04
N ARG A 144 6.19 2.66 10.65
CA ARG A 144 4.78 3.01 10.49
C ARG A 144 4.13 2.21 9.35
N VAL A 145 4.83 2.06 8.23
CA VAL A 145 4.31 1.30 7.08
C VAL A 145 4.17 -0.17 7.43
N ARG A 146 5.18 -0.77 8.06
CA ARG A 146 5.14 -2.17 8.52
C ARG A 146 3.93 -2.44 9.41
N ALA A 147 3.70 -1.59 10.40
CA ALA A 147 2.55 -1.72 11.30
C ALA A 147 1.22 -1.59 10.55
N ALA A 148 1.12 -0.65 9.60
CA ALA A 148 -0.07 -0.44 8.79
C ALA A 148 -0.36 -1.64 7.87
N ILE A 149 0.67 -2.19 7.19
CA ILE A 149 0.56 -3.39 6.36
C ILE A 149 0.07 -4.57 7.20
N TRP A 150 0.67 -4.81 8.37
CA TRP A 150 0.25 -5.90 9.24
C TRP A 150 -1.20 -5.76 9.70
N LYS A 151 -1.57 -4.58 10.17
CA LYS A 151 -2.95 -4.30 10.56
C LYS A 151 -3.91 -4.58 9.40
N TRP A 152 -3.61 -4.05 8.22
CA TRP A 152 -4.44 -4.24 7.03
C TRP A 152 -4.57 -5.72 6.65
N LEU A 153 -3.46 -6.47 6.62
CA LEU A 153 -3.48 -7.90 6.32
C LEU A 153 -4.35 -8.69 7.30
N LEU A 154 -4.30 -8.35 8.60
CA LEU A 154 -5.13 -9.01 9.61
C LEU A 154 -6.60 -8.61 9.49
N ASP A 155 -6.90 -7.35 9.21
CA ASP A 155 -8.26 -6.84 9.02
C ASP A 155 -8.96 -7.51 7.81
N LEU A 156 -8.20 -7.99 6.83
CA LEU A 156 -8.71 -8.75 5.68
C LEU A 156 -9.11 -10.19 6.00
N THR A 157 -8.57 -10.76 7.08
CA THR A 157 -8.76 -12.18 7.38
C THR A 157 -10.11 -12.47 8.01
N HIS A 158 -10.65 -13.66 7.77
CA HIS A 158 -11.81 -14.14 8.51
C HIS A 158 -11.40 -14.55 9.95
N ARG A 159 -12.37 -15.01 10.75
CA ARG A 159 -12.13 -15.46 12.15
C ARG A 159 -11.11 -16.61 12.26
N ASP A 160 -10.92 -17.36 11.18
CA ASP A 160 -9.89 -18.41 11.06
C ASP A 160 -8.49 -17.83 10.82
N GLY A 161 -8.35 -16.52 10.63
CA GLY A 161 -7.07 -15.86 10.35
C GLY A 161 -6.62 -16.02 8.90
N CYS A 162 -7.52 -16.40 7.99
CA CYS A 162 -7.18 -16.69 6.61
C CYS A 162 -8.14 -16.03 5.61
N VAL A 163 -7.65 -15.90 4.39
CA VAL A 163 -8.38 -15.49 3.21
C VAL A 163 -8.39 -16.65 2.23
N PHE A 164 -9.53 -16.88 1.57
CA PHE A 164 -9.67 -17.90 0.54
C PHE A 164 -10.16 -17.28 -0.77
N GLY A 165 -9.52 -17.63 -1.89
CA GLY A 165 -9.87 -17.07 -3.20
C GLY A 165 -9.21 -17.81 -4.36
N ASP A 166 -9.65 -17.48 -5.57
CA ASP A 166 -8.98 -17.87 -6.82
C ASP A 166 -7.81 -16.93 -7.08
N GLY A 167 -6.60 -17.48 -7.27
CA GLY A 167 -5.37 -16.72 -7.45
C GLY A 167 -4.85 -16.68 -8.89
N GLU A 168 -5.25 -17.60 -9.76
CA GLU A 168 -4.70 -17.69 -11.13
C GLU A 168 -5.75 -17.45 -12.22
N GLY A 169 -7.05 -17.60 -11.91
CA GLY A 169 -8.10 -17.61 -12.91
C GLY A 169 -8.19 -16.34 -13.76
N THR A 170 -7.80 -15.19 -13.24
CA THR A 170 -7.72 -13.92 -14.00
C THR A 170 -6.59 -13.90 -15.03
N LEU A 171 -5.50 -14.63 -14.78
CA LEU A 171 -4.31 -14.67 -15.64
C LEU A 171 -4.39 -15.83 -16.65
N THR A 172 -4.84 -17.00 -16.19
CA THR A 172 -4.78 -18.25 -16.97
C THR A 172 -6.13 -18.68 -17.54
N GLY A 173 -7.24 -18.07 -17.10
CA GLY A 173 -8.60 -18.53 -17.37
C GLY A 173 -8.99 -19.80 -16.61
N VAL A 174 -8.07 -20.36 -15.81
CA VAL A 174 -8.26 -21.58 -15.05
C VAL A 174 -8.23 -21.26 -13.56
N SER A 175 -9.35 -21.50 -12.86
CA SER A 175 -9.42 -21.24 -11.43
C SER A 175 -8.49 -22.15 -10.63
N GLU A 176 -7.57 -21.54 -9.88
CA GLU A 176 -6.70 -22.19 -8.91
C GLU A 176 -6.90 -21.52 -7.56
N TRP A 177 -7.26 -22.31 -6.55
CA TRP A 177 -7.66 -21.76 -5.26
C TRP A 177 -6.54 -21.79 -4.23
N TYR A 178 -6.50 -20.74 -3.42
CA TYR A 178 -5.48 -20.52 -2.41
C TYR A 178 -6.12 -20.17 -1.06
N LEU A 179 -5.45 -20.59 0.01
CA LEU A 179 -5.72 -20.15 1.38
C LEU A 179 -4.50 -19.37 1.86
N PHE A 180 -4.68 -18.07 2.11
CA PHE A 180 -3.62 -17.18 2.56
C PHE A 180 -3.88 -16.72 3.99
N CYS A 181 -2.99 -17.11 4.89
CA CYS A 181 -3.07 -16.77 6.30
C CYS A 181 -1.82 -15.93 6.65
N PRO A 182 -1.95 -14.60 6.83
CA PRO A 182 -0.80 -13.70 7.01
C PRO A 182 0.17 -14.10 8.13
N HIS A 183 -0.36 -14.61 9.25
CA HIS A 183 0.41 -15.13 10.39
C HIS A 183 0.43 -16.66 10.47
N GLY A 184 0.19 -17.34 9.35
CA GLY A 184 -0.03 -18.79 9.30
C GLY A 184 0.63 -19.44 8.10
N LEU A 185 -0.06 -20.42 7.54
CA LEU A 185 0.37 -21.12 6.33
C LEU A 185 -0.33 -20.54 5.10
N ILE A 186 0.42 -20.40 4.02
CA ILE A 186 -0.10 -20.18 2.67
C ILE A 186 -0.23 -21.54 2.01
N ARG A 187 -1.41 -21.85 1.47
CA ARG A 187 -1.72 -23.17 0.93
C ARG A 187 -2.35 -23.07 -0.45
N LYS A 188 -1.92 -23.96 -1.36
CA LYS A 188 -2.52 -24.17 -2.68
C LYS A 188 -3.46 -25.38 -2.61
N VAL A 189 -4.65 -25.25 -3.19
CA VAL A 189 -5.60 -26.37 -3.28
C VAL A 189 -5.09 -27.38 -4.31
N ASN A 190 -5.02 -28.66 -3.93
CA ASN A 190 -4.69 -29.73 -4.87
C ASN A 190 -5.99 -30.20 -5.55
N ARG A 191 -6.14 -29.86 -6.84
CA ARG A 191 -7.32 -30.20 -7.63
C ARG A 191 -7.51 -31.70 -7.80
N THR A 192 -6.42 -32.42 -8.05
CA THR A 192 -6.42 -33.88 -8.21
C THR A 192 -6.91 -34.55 -6.94
N ALA A 193 -6.41 -34.12 -5.78
CA ALA A 193 -6.81 -34.64 -4.48
C ALA A 193 -8.28 -34.35 -4.17
N VAL A 194 -8.77 -33.13 -4.43
CA VAL A 194 -10.19 -32.80 -4.22
C VAL A 194 -11.10 -33.60 -5.15
N THR A 195 -10.70 -33.75 -6.42
CA THR A 195 -11.43 -34.53 -7.43
C THR A 195 -11.53 -36.00 -6.99
N ALA A 196 -10.41 -36.59 -6.56
CA ALA A 196 -10.38 -37.96 -6.05
C ALA A 196 -11.20 -38.12 -4.75
N PHE A 197 -11.16 -37.13 -3.85
CA PHE A 197 -11.85 -37.20 -2.56
C PHE A 197 -13.38 -37.13 -2.67
N TYR A 198 -13.90 -36.35 -3.62
CA TYR A 198 -15.35 -36.18 -3.81
C TYR A 198 -15.92 -36.93 -5.01
N ASN A 199 -15.07 -37.51 -5.87
CA ASN A 199 -15.46 -38.11 -7.14
C ASN A 199 -16.37 -37.19 -7.97
N VAL A 200 -15.96 -35.91 -8.09
CA VAL A 200 -16.74 -34.84 -8.76
C VAL A 200 -16.14 -34.49 -10.11
N PRO A 201 -16.95 -34.13 -11.11
CA PRO A 201 -16.43 -33.61 -12.38
C PRO A 201 -15.76 -32.23 -12.19
N PRO A 202 -14.85 -31.83 -13.08
CA PRO A 202 -14.15 -30.54 -13.00
C PRO A 202 -15.07 -29.31 -12.88
N SER A 203 -16.27 -29.37 -13.47
CA SER A 203 -17.28 -28.31 -13.41
C SER A 203 -17.85 -28.08 -12.01
N GLU A 204 -17.86 -29.11 -11.15
CA GLU A 204 -18.34 -29.03 -9.77
C GLU A 204 -17.24 -28.75 -8.74
N LEU A 205 -15.97 -28.82 -9.16
CA LEU A 205 -14.81 -28.60 -8.32
C LEU A 205 -14.87 -27.27 -7.53
N PRO A 206 -15.27 -26.11 -8.10
CA PRO A 206 -15.37 -24.87 -7.35
C PRO A 206 -16.36 -24.95 -6.17
N ARG A 207 -17.46 -25.70 -6.34
CA ARG A 207 -18.46 -25.90 -5.28
C ARG A 207 -17.94 -26.84 -4.20
N ALA A 208 -17.24 -27.91 -4.59
CA ALA A 208 -16.62 -28.85 -3.66
C ALA A 208 -15.55 -28.16 -2.78
N VAL A 209 -14.66 -27.36 -3.38
CA VAL A 209 -13.63 -26.61 -2.65
C VAL A 209 -14.27 -25.61 -1.67
N LYS A 210 -15.29 -24.85 -2.10
CA LYS A 210 -16.02 -23.94 -1.19
C LYS A 210 -16.64 -24.67 0.01
N LYS A 211 -17.18 -25.88 -0.19
CA LYS A 211 -17.72 -26.72 0.91
C LYS A 211 -16.63 -27.20 1.88
N LEU A 212 -15.44 -27.53 1.37
CA LEU A 212 -14.28 -27.92 2.20
C LEU A 212 -13.81 -26.75 3.06
N VAL A 213 -13.62 -25.57 2.45
CA VAL A 213 -13.20 -24.36 3.16
C VAL A 213 -14.23 -23.95 4.22
N LYS A 214 -15.53 -24.07 3.92
CA LYS A 214 -16.59 -23.79 4.91
C LYS A 214 -16.50 -24.73 6.11
N ARG A 215 -16.19 -26.01 5.91
CA ARG A 215 -16.00 -26.99 7.00
C ARG A 215 -14.76 -26.67 7.82
N TYR A 216 -13.64 -26.35 7.17
CA TYR A 216 -12.42 -25.89 7.84
C TYR A 216 -12.68 -24.67 8.75
N ARG A 217 -13.41 -23.67 8.26
CA ARG A 217 -13.77 -22.47 9.05
C ARG A 217 -14.56 -22.79 10.33
N VAL A 218 -15.23 -23.94 10.38
CA VAL A 218 -16.03 -24.37 11.54
C VAL A 218 -15.23 -25.31 12.46
N SER A 219 -14.19 -25.99 11.97
CA SER A 219 -13.42 -26.98 12.75
C SER A 219 -12.59 -26.37 13.88
N GLY A 220 -12.51 -25.04 13.97
CA GLY A 220 -11.74 -24.33 14.99
C GLY A 220 -10.24 -24.31 14.74
N GLU A 221 -9.77 -25.00 13.70
CA GLU A 221 -8.40 -24.92 13.20
C GLU A 221 -8.13 -23.50 12.65
N LYS A 222 -7.08 -22.83 13.14
CA LYS A 222 -6.76 -21.42 12.77
C LYS A 222 -5.47 -21.33 11.99
N MET A 223 -5.36 -20.27 11.18
CA MET A 223 -4.13 -19.84 10.49
C MET A 223 -3.59 -20.88 9.50
N GLY A 224 -4.46 -21.65 8.85
CA GLY A 224 -4.09 -22.65 7.85
C GLY A 224 -3.41 -23.89 8.42
N ARG A 225 -3.39 -24.03 9.76
CA ARG A 225 -2.84 -25.19 10.46
C ARG A 225 -3.97 -26.18 10.71
N GLY A 226 -3.91 -27.36 10.11
CA GLY A 226 -4.94 -28.37 10.27
C GLY A 226 -4.67 -29.65 9.51
N ARG A 227 -4.79 -30.81 10.18
CA ARG A 227 -4.56 -32.12 9.55
C ARG A 227 -5.59 -32.42 8.47
N THR A 228 -6.76 -31.79 8.56
CA THR A 228 -7.82 -31.94 7.57
C THR A 228 -7.49 -31.23 6.26
N LEU A 229 -6.72 -30.12 6.33
CA LEU A 229 -6.25 -29.37 5.16
C LEU A 229 -5.18 -30.13 4.39
N ASP A 230 -4.29 -30.86 5.08
CA ASP A 230 -3.19 -31.61 4.45
C ASP A 230 -3.68 -32.67 3.44
N LYS A 231 -4.94 -33.11 3.56
CA LYS A 231 -5.55 -34.10 2.65
C LYS A 231 -5.85 -33.57 1.26
N TRP A 232 -5.97 -32.25 1.09
CA TRP A 232 -6.45 -31.65 -0.17
C TRP A 232 -5.77 -30.31 -0.49
N THR A 233 -4.76 -29.93 0.27
CA THR A 233 -3.95 -28.72 0.04
C THR A 233 -2.48 -28.99 0.29
N SER A 234 -1.61 -28.26 -0.41
CA SER A 234 -0.17 -28.24 -0.16
C SER A 234 0.25 -26.90 0.44
N VAL A 235 1.24 -26.92 1.34
CA VAL A 235 1.84 -25.70 1.89
C VAL A 235 2.81 -25.13 0.84
N ILE A 236 2.67 -23.84 0.55
CA ILE A 236 3.54 -23.10 -0.36
C ILE A 236 4.27 -21.93 0.32
N GLY A 237 3.93 -21.62 1.58
CA GLY A 237 4.61 -20.61 2.40
C GLY A 237 4.26 -20.76 3.87
N GLU A 238 5.19 -20.49 4.77
CA GLU A 238 4.96 -20.44 6.21
C GLU A 238 5.38 -19.10 6.81
N PHE A 239 4.53 -18.55 7.68
CA PHE A 239 4.88 -17.39 8.48
C PHE A 239 6.01 -17.73 9.45
N ASN A 240 7.14 -17.05 9.29
CA ASN A 240 8.24 -17.09 10.23
C ASN A 240 8.48 -15.69 10.79
N LYS A 241 8.30 -15.50 12.09
CA LYS A 241 8.39 -14.17 12.75
C LYS A 241 9.72 -13.43 12.46
N ARG A 242 10.82 -14.16 12.22
CA ARG A 242 12.14 -13.57 11.95
C ARG A 242 12.34 -13.20 10.48
N ILE A 243 11.64 -13.88 9.56
CA ILE A 243 11.82 -13.74 8.10
C ILE A 243 10.67 -12.95 7.48
N THR A 244 9.43 -13.33 7.79
CA THR A 244 8.21 -12.73 7.26
C THR A 244 7.95 -11.39 7.93
N GLN A 245 8.60 -10.35 7.42
CA GLN A 245 8.40 -8.96 7.82
C GLN A 245 8.24 -8.09 6.57
N PRO A 246 7.31 -7.11 6.56
CA PRO A 246 7.20 -6.21 5.42
C PRO A 246 8.52 -5.48 5.17
N TYR A 247 9.01 -5.53 3.94
CA TYR A 247 10.23 -4.86 3.52
C TYR A 247 9.99 -4.07 2.24
N TRP A 248 10.84 -3.10 1.98
CA TRP A 248 10.81 -2.36 0.73
C TRP A 248 11.74 -3.04 -0.27
N ASP A 249 11.19 -3.54 -1.36
CA ASP A 249 11.95 -4.04 -2.50
C ASP A 249 12.32 -2.87 -3.40
N VAL A 250 13.61 -2.54 -3.45
CA VAL A 250 14.13 -1.41 -4.23
C VAL A 250 14.02 -1.67 -5.73
N HIS A 251 14.16 -2.91 -6.19
CA HIS A 251 14.13 -3.26 -7.60
C HIS A 251 12.71 -3.20 -8.16
N ARG A 252 11.75 -3.70 -7.39
CA ARG A 252 10.33 -3.69 -7.77
C ARG A 252 9.59 -2.42 -7.37
N ARG A 253 10.23 -1.57 -6.55
CA ARG A 253 9.62 -0.38 -5.94
C ARG A 253 8.27 -0.69 -5.29
N ALA A 254 8.23 -1.79 -4.54
CA ALA A 254 7.03 -2.30 -3.91
C ALA A 254 7.31 -2.81 -2.49
N TRP A 255 6.26 -2.88 -1.66
CA TRP A 255 6.38 -3.53 -0.36
C TRP A 255 6.24 -5.05 -0.52
N GLY A 256 7.15 -5.81 0.09
CA GLY A 256 7.23 -7.27 0.01
C GLY A 256 7.08 -7.96 1.37
N LEU A 257 6.60 -9.19 1.39
CA LEU A 257 6.75 -10.14 2.51
C LEU A 257 7.22 -11.49 1.97
N THR A 258 8.18 -12.12 2.65
CA THR A 258 8.67 -13.45 2.28
C THR A 258 8.15 -14.51 3.25
N TYR A 259 7.58 -15.57 2.69
CA TYR A 259 7.08 -16.76 3.39
C TYR A 259 7.92 -17.96 2.96
N PRO A 260 8.92 -18.38 3.77
CA PRO A 260 9.77 -19.52 3.43
C PRO A 260 9.00 -20.85 3.45
N THR A 261 9.58 -21.88 2.84
CA THR A 261 9.12 -23.28 2.99
C THR A 261 10.28 -24.24 3.24
N ASP A 262 9.94 -25.44 3.73
CA ASP A 262 10.81 -26.61 3.86
C ASP A 262 10.82 -27.50 2.60
N ARG A 263 10.14 -27.05 1.53
CA ARG A 263 9.94 -27.84 0.33
C ARG A 263 11.12 -27.64 -0.61
N VAL A 264 11.82 -28.73 -0.92
CA VAL A 264 12.93 -28.71 -1.86
C VAL A 264 12.42 -28.38 -3.26
N CYS A 265 13.13 -27.49 -3.93
CA CYS A 265 12.93 -27.18 -5.33
C CYS A 265 14.02 -27.86 -6.15
N ALA A 266 13.65 -28.60 -7.18
CA ALA A 266 14.59 -29.19 -8.12
C ALA A 266 14.56 -28.41 -9.44
N THR A 267 15.42 -27.39 -9.57
CA THR A 267 15.54 -26.49 -10.76
C THR A 267 15.94 -27.18 -12.08
N GLY A 268 15.99 -28.51 -12.14
CA GLY A 268 16.35 -29.28 -13.34
C GLY A 268 15.25 -30.16 -13.94
N ARG A 269 14.02 -30.19 -13.39
CA ARG A 269 12.92 -31.02 -13.92
C ARG A 269 11.72 -30.18 -14.34
N VAL A 270 11.77 -29.65 -15.57
CA VAL A 270 10.68 -28.88 -16.21
C VAL A 270 9.33 -29.63 -16.21
N ASN A 271 9.36 -30.96 -16.10
CA ASN A 271 8.18 -31.85 -16.11
C ASN A 271 7.83 -32.49 -14.75
N ALA A 272 8.49 -32.14 -13.64
CA ALA A 272 8.10 -32.69 -12.34
C ALA A 272 6.83 -31.99 -11.84
N SER A 273 5.75 -32.75 -11.65
CA SER A 273 4.56 -32.26 -10.95
C SER A 273 4.94 -31.82 -9.54
N SER A 274 4.52 -30.62 -9.15
CA SER A 274 4.71 -30.02 -7.81
C SER A 274 4.14 -30.85 -6.64
N GLU A 275 3.47 -31.96 -6.92
CA GLU A 275 2.74 -32.78 -5.96
C GLU A 275 3.59 -33.86 -5.27
N GLY A 276 4.87 -34.03 -5.65
CA GLY A 276 5.73 -35.12 -5.16
C GLY A 276 7.03 -34.72 -4.46
N GLU A 277 7.25 -33.43 -4.16
CA GLU A 277 8.55 -32.97 -3.63
C GLU A 277 8.66 -33.20 -2.11
N THR A 278 9.71 -33.93 -1.71
CA THR A 278 10.01 -34.30 -0.32
C THR A 278 10.39 -33.10 0.53
N LYS A 279 9.80 -33.01 1.73
CA LYS A 279 10.20 -32.08 2.78
C LYS A 279 11.60 -32.39 3.28
N ILE A 280 12.41 -31.37 3.55
CA ILE A 280 13.68 -31.54 4.26
C ILE A 280 13.36 -32.06 5.66
N LYS A 281 13.89 -33.23 6.04
CA LYS A 281 13.82 -33.71 7.44
C LYS A 281 14.82 -32.90 8.26
N ASP A 282 14.39 -32.42 9.43
CA ASP A 282 15.15 -31.52 10.33
C ASP A 282 16.54 -32.05 10.78
N ASP A 283 16.84 -33.34 10.58
CA ASP A 283 18.13 -33.96 10.92
C ASP A 283 19.14 -34.07 9.76
N ALA A 284 18.75 -33.70 8.53
CA ALA A 284 19.69 -33.62 7.43
C ALA A 284 20.38 -32.26 7.47
N GLN A 285 21.58 -32.24 8.04
CA GLN A 285 22.57 -31.16 7.94
C GLN A 285 22.41 -30.46 6.57
N VAL A 286 21.82 -29.25 6.57
CA VAL A 286 21.46 -28.51 5.37
C VAL A 286 22.73 -28.34 4.55
N LYS A 287 22.92 -29.21 3.54
CA LYS A 287 24.02 -29.09 2.60
C LYS A 287 23.83 -27.77 1.87
N ALA A 288 24.86 -26.92 1.89
CA ALA A 288 24.91 -25.73 1.06
C ALA A 288 24.63 -26.15 -0.40
N GLY A 289 23.56 -25.62 -0.99
CA GLY A 289 23.17 -25.91 -2.38
C GLY A 289 21.81 -26.57 -2.60
N ILE A 290 20.99 -26.81 -1.57
CA ILE A 290 19.58 -27.20 -1.75
C ILE A 290 18.73 -25.94 -1.92
N GLU A 291 18.20 -25.70 -3.12
CA GLU A 291 17.22 -24.65 -3.38
C GLU A 291 15.87 -25.06 -2.78
N THR A 292 15.20 -24.14 -2.09
CA THR A 292 13.88 -24.36 -1.50
C THR A 292 12.86 -23.42 -2.11
N TRP A 293 11.62 -23.86 -2.13
CA TRP A 293 10.53 -23.00 -2.55
C TRP A 293 10.33 -21.85 -1.57
N GLU A 294 10.05 -20.67 -2.08
CA GLU A 294 9.63 -19.51 -1.31
C GLU A 294 8.37 -18.89 -1.90
N THR A 295 7.56 -18.24 -1.06
CA THR A 295 6.45 -17.39 -1.51
C THR A 295 6.76 -15.96 -1.16
N VAL A 296 6.72 -15.06 -2.14
CA VAL A 296 6.86 -13.61 -1.94
C VAL A 296 5.54 -12.92 -2.24
N VAL A 297 5.08 -12.12 -1.30
CA VAL A 297 3.87 -11.31 -1.42
C VAL A 297 4.28 -9.86 -1.71
N HIS A 298 3.90 -9.34 -2.87
CA HIS A 298 4.10 -7.94 -3.26
C HIS A 298 2.80 -7.15 -3.09
N LEU A 299 2.89 -5.98 -2.46
CA LEU A 299 1.80 -5.04 -2.33
C LEU A 299 2.00 -3.86 -3.27
N TYR A 300 1.00 -3.58 -4.10
CA TYR A 300 0.95 -2.42 -4.98
C TYR A 300 -0.24 -1.52 -4.67
N CYS A 301 -0.11 -0.22 -4.92
CA CYS A 301 -1.21 0.71 -4.75
C CYS A 301 -2.37 0.42 -5.69
N ARG A 302 -3.58 0.49 -5.12
CA ARG A 302 -4.82 0.61 -5.89
C ARG A 302 -5.67 1.79 -5.43
N ARG A 303 -5.94 2.71 -6.37
CA ARG A 303 -6.68 3.96 -6.10
C ARG A 303 -8.22 3.85 -6.22
N ARG A 304 -8.78 2.76 -6.76
CA ARG A 304 -10.24 2.63 -6.97
C ARG A 304 -10.98 2.14 -5.72
N ARG A 305 -12.04 2.87 -5.32
CA ARG A 305 -13.11 2.37 -4.45
C ARG A 305 -14.08 1.56 -5.32
N GLY A 306 -14.22 0.25 -5.09
CA GLY A 306 -15.28 -0.48 -5.80
C GLY A 306 -15.32 -2.01 -5.67
N SER A 307 -14.23 -2.69 -5.32
CA SER A 307 -14.27 -4.14 -5.08
C SER A 307 -13.54 -4.52 -3.80
N SER A 308 -13.86 -5.71 -3.27
CA SER A 308 -13.14 -6.29 -2.13
C SER A 308 -11.65 -6.36 -2.48
N PRO A 309 -10.72 -5.92 -1.61
CA PRO A 309 -9.28 -5.89 -1.91
C PRO A 309 -8.70 -7.25 -2.36
N LEU A 310 -9.34 -8.34 -1.97
CA LEU A 310 -8.92 -9.72 -2.22
C LEU A 310 -9.52 -10.33 -3.48
N GLN A 311 -10.46 -9.65 -4.13
CA GLN A 311 -11.01 -10.09 -5.41
C GLN A 311 -10.01 -9.91 -6.56
N GLU A 312 -8.89 -9.24 -6.29
CA GLU A 312 -7.84 -8.88 -7.24
C GLU A 312 -6.45 -9.15 -6.65
N TRP A 313 -6.29 -10.35 -6.09
CA TRP A 313 -4.95 -10.91 -5.94
C TRP A 313 -4.61 -11.76 -7.16
N THR A 314 -3.31 -11.91 -7.44
CA THR A 314 -2.84 -12.86 -8.44
C THR A 314 -1.68 -13.67 -7.87
N VAL A 315 -1.64 -14.96 -8.16
CA VAL A 315 -0.58 -15.87 -7.74
C VAL A 315 0.08 -16.41 -8.99
N THR A 316 1.41 -16.34 -9.05
CA THR A 316 2.19 -16.85 -10.18
C THR A 316 3.24 -17.81 -9.65
N GLU A 317 3.28 -19.03 -10.21
CA GLU A 317 4.32 -20.01 -9.90
C GLU A 317 5.50 -19.86 -10.88
N VAL A 318 6.65 -19.42 -10.37
CA VAL A 318 7.89 -19.22 -11.13
C VAL A 318 8.85 -20.37 -10.82
N ARG A 319 8.70 -21.47 -11.58
CA ARG A 319 9.48 -22.71 -11.36
C ARG A 319 10.99 -22.54 -11.51
N GLN A 320 11.42 -21.66 -12.40
CA GLN A 320 12.85 -21.42 -12.67
C GLN A 320 13.59 -20.82 -11.47
N SER A 321 12.86 -20.11 -10.59
CA SER A 321 13.40 -19.45 -9.41
C SER A 321 12.79 -19.96 -8.11
N CYS A 322 12.09 -21.11 -8.15
CA CYS A 322 11.47 -21.73 -6.98
C CYS A 322 10.57 -20.77 -6.18
N LEU A 323 9.84 -19.90 -6.87
CA LEU A 323 9.13 -18.79 -6.26
C LEU A 323 7.64 -18.85 -6.57
N TYR A 324 6.79 -18.65 -5.57
CA TYR A 324 5.42 -18.22 -5.78
C TYR A 324 5.34 -16.70 -5.56
N GLU A 325 4.95 -15.96 -6.58
CA GLU A 325 4.69 -14.52 -6.46
C GLU A 325 3.20 -14.29 -6.21
N ILE A 326 2.86 -13.67 -5.09
CA ILE A 326 1.51 -13.23 -4.78
C ILE A 326 1.47 -11.71 -4.90
N VAL A 327 0.67 -11.18 -5.81
CA VAL A 327 0.45 -9.75 -5.97
C VAL A 327 -0.85 -9.38 -5.27
N LEU A 328 -0.78 -8.44 -4.34
CA LEU A 328 -1.90 -7.88 -3.60
C LEU A 328 -2.06 -6.40 -3.94
N LEU A 329 -3.27 -6.01 -4.32
CA LEU A 329 -3.63 -4.61 -4.50
C LEU A 329 -4.12 -4.02 -3.18
N SER A 330 -3.36 -3.06 -2.63
CA SER A 330 -3.60 -2.53 -1.29
C SER A 330 -3.68 -1.00 -1.25
N PRO A 331 -4.74 -0.43 -0.65
CA PRO A 331 -4.77 1.02 -0.40
C PRO A 331 -3.74 1.44 0.66
N VAL A 332 -3.25 0.50 1.48
CA VAL A 332 -2.31 0.78 2.59
C VAL A 332 -0.87 1.02 2.12
N VAL A 333 -0.58 0.95 0.82
CA VAL A 333 0.73 1.34 0.28
C VAL A 333 0.64 2.56 -0.63
N CYS A 334 -0.57 3.02 -0.97
CA CYS A 334 -0.80 4.11 -1.91
C CYS A 334 -0.20 5.45 -1.52
N GLU A 335 -0.38 5.88 -0.25
CA GLU A 335 0.17 7.17 0.19
C GLU A 335 1.70 7.17 0.07
N TRP A 336 2.33 6.04 0.36
CA TRP A 336 3.78 5.89 0.37
C TRP A 336 4.35 5.74 -1.02
N GLU A 337 3.75 4.92 -1.87
CA GLU A 337 4.13 4.82 -3.28
C GLU A 337 4.01 6.19 -3.97
N GLN A 338 2.90 6.90 -3.76
CA GLN A 338 2.72 8.24 -4.33
C GLN A 338 3.77 9.23 -3.82
N ARG A 339 4.14 9.19 -2.53
CA ARG A 339 5.22 10.03 -1.99
C ARG A 339 6.58 9.64 -2.55
N MET A 340 6.87 8.36 -2.72
CA MET A 340 8.11 7.85 -3.31
C MET A 340 8.25 8.25 -4.78
N GLU A 341 7.19 8.12 -5.58
CA GLU A 341 7.16 8.58 -6.97
C GLU A 341 7.51 10.08 -7.07
N ARG A 342 7.00 10.90 -6.14
CA ARG A 342 7.26 12.34 -6.11
C ARG A 342 8.70 12.70 -5.75
N LEU A 343 9.45 11.82 -5.09
CA LEU A 343 10.85 12.10 -4.75
C LEU A 343 11.75 12.21 -5.98
N GLY A 344 11.38 11.55 -7.08
CA GLY A 344 12.06 11.67 -8.37
C GLY A 344 11.49 12.76 -9.29
N VAL A 345 10.45 13.48 -8.85
CA VAL A 345 9.86 14.59 -9.61
C VAL A 345 10.51 15.89 -9.17
N ASN A 346 11.02 16.64 -10.15
CA ASN A 346 11.71 17.90 -9.93
C ASN A 346 10.88 19.05 -10.53
N PRO A 347 9.82 19.52 -9.85
CA PRO A 347 8.93 20.51 -10.43
C PRO A 347 9.57 21.89 -10.54
N ILE A 348 9.09 22.68 -11.49
CA ILE A 348 9.48 24.08 -11.67
C ILE A 348 8.58 24.96 -10.78
N PRO A 349 9.11 25.58 -9.71
CA PRO A 349 8.35 26.53 -8.92
C PRO A 349 8.14 27.83 -9.68
N CYS A 350 6.92 28.33 -9.68
CA CYS A 350 6.54 29.59 -10.31
C CYS A 350 5.72 30.46 -9.37
N ILE A 351 5.72 31.76 -9.61
CA ILE A 351 4.92 32.74 -8.89
C ILE A 351 4.12 33.58 -9.89
N VAL A 352 2.93 33.98 -9.48
CA VAL A 352 2.18 35.03 -10.17
C VAL A 352 2.85 36.37 -9.83
N VAL A 353 3.02 37.22 -10.84
CA VAL A 353 3.56 38.58 -10.69
C VAL A 353 2.50 39.61 -11.05
#